data_AF-A0A1S9UIW1-F1
#
_entry.id   AF-A0A1S9UIW1-F1
#
_cell.length_a   1.000
_cell.length_b   1.000
_cell.length_c   1.000
_cell.angle_alpha   90.00
_cell.angle_beta   90.00
_cell.angle_gamma   90.00
#
_symmetry.space_group_name_H-M   'P 1'
#
loop_
_entity.id
_entity.type
_entity.pdbx_description
1 polymer ?
#
loop_
_entity_poly.entity_id
_entity_poly.type
_entity_poly.pdbx_seq_one_letter_code
_entity_poly.pdbx_strand_id
1 'polypeptide(L)' 'MFQKLKFYLISLVISSMLGGIIIGANFLVHNIYYLVVGKEFHFNMWSSIIIFSIVFISGFSYMLKKGPDILVND' A
#
# COMPACT_ATOMS: atom_id res chain seq x y z
N MET A 1 13.09 -19.63 14.25
CA MET A 1 13.39 -18.20 13.94
C MET A 1 13.20 -17.86 12.47
N PHE A 2 13.73 -18.67 11.54
CA PHE A 2 13.67 -18.39 10.10
C PHE A 2 12.25 -18.17 9.55
N GLN A 3 11.27 -18.99 9.95
CA GLN A 3 9.88 -18.83 9.52
C GLN A 3 9.25 -17.49 10.00
N LYS A 4 9.57 -17.05 11.22
CA LYS A 4 9.11 -15.75 11.73
C LYS A 4 9.72 -14.59 10.93
N LEU A 5 11.02 -14.66 10.62
CA LEU A 5 11.68 -13.66 9.77
C LEU A 5 11.05 -13.61 8.38
N LYS A 6 10.80 -14.77 7.76
CA LYS A 6 10.12 -14.89 6.47
C LYS A 6 8.73 -14.25 6.51
N PHE A 7 7.97 -14.49 7.57
CA PHE A 7 6.66 -13.86 7.77
C PHE A 7 6.74 -12.33 7.83
N TYR A 8 7.68 -11.76 8.61
CA TYR A 8 7.84 -10.30 8.68
C TYR A 8 8.21 -9.70 7.33
N LEU A 9 9.12 -10.33 6.57
CA LEU A 9 9.52 -9.89 5.24
C LEU A 9 8.34 -9.91 4.27
N ILE A 10 7.56 -11.00 4.26
CA ILE A 10 6.38 -11.10 3.39
C ILE A 10 5.34 -10.04 3.78
N SER A 11 5.08 -9.86 5.08
CA SER A 11 4.14 -8.86 5.57
C SER A 11 4.55 -7.44 5.16
N LEU A 12 5.84 -7.15 5.20
CA LEU A 12 6.41 -5.87 4.76
C LEU A 12 6.21 -5.66 3.25
N VAL A 13 6.48 -6.68 2.44
CA VAL A 13 6.29 -6.63 0.98
C VAL A 13 4.81 -6.43 0.63
N ILE A 14 3.91 -7.23 1.19
CA ILE A 14 2.46 -7.16 0.91
C ILE A 14 1.91 -5.77 1.29
N SER A 15 2.27 -5.27 2.47
CA SER A 15 1.81 -3.96 2.94
C SER A 15 2.34 -2.81 2.07
N SER A 16 3.59 -2.92 1.60
CA SER A 16 4.18 -1.96 0.65
C SER A 16 3.49 -1.99 -0.71
N MET A 17 3.22 -3.20 -1.24
CA MET A 17 2.51 -3.37 -2.51
C MET A 17 1.10 -2.79 -2.45
N LEU A 18 0.35 -3.04 -1.37
CA LEU A 18 -0.98 -2.46 -1.16
C LEU A 18 -0.93 -0.93 -1.11
N GLY A 19 0.04 -0.36 -0.38
CA GLY A 19 0.26 1.08 -0.34
C GLY A 19 0.55 1.66 -1.73
N GLY A 20 1.42 1.01 -2.50
CA GLY A 20 1.76 1.41 -3.87
C GLY A 20 0.57 1.36 -4.82
N ILE A 21 -0.24 0.28 -4.76
CA ILE A 21 -1.43 0.12 -5.60
C ILE A 21 -2.45 1.24 -5.33
N ILE A 22 -2.70 1.56 -4.05
CA ILE A 22 -3.67 2.61 -3.69
C ILE A 22 -3.22 3.99 -4.21
N ILE A 23 -1.93 4.32 -4.08
CA ILE A 23 -1.39 5.58 -4.60
C ILE A 23 -1.42 5.61 -6.12
N GLY A 24 -1.03 4.51 -6.77
CA GLY A 24 -1.06 4.38 -8.22
C GLY A 24 -2.48 4.55 -8.78
N ALA A 25 -3.48 3.92 -8.15
CA ALA A 25 -4.87 4.09 -8.51
C ALA A 25 -5.34 5.54 -8.31
N ASN A 26 -5.00 6.15 -7.17
CA ASN A 26 -5.35 7.54 -6.88
C ASN A 26 -4.76 8.50 -7.91
N PHE A 27 -3.49 8.32 -8.28
CA PHE A 27 -2.81 9.07 -9.32
C PHE A 27 -3.51 8.90 -10.68
N LEU A 28 -3.80 7.66 -11.07
CA LEU A 28 -4.38 7.34 -12.37
C LEU A 28 -5.79 7.94 -12.53
N VAL A 29 -6.63 7.82 -11.49
CA VAL A 29 -7.98 8.40 -11.50
C VAL A 29 -7.94 9.92 -11.63
N HIS A 30 -7.09 10.59 -10.85
CA HIS A 30 -6.96 12.04 -10.96
C HIS A 30 -6.42 12.45 -12.33
N ASN A 31 -5.39 11.77 -12.84
CA ASN A 31 -4.82 12.10 -14.13
C ASN A 31 -5.88 11.98 -15.26
N ILE A 32 -6.65 10.89 -15.28
CA ILE A 32 -7.75 10.72 -16.26
C ILE A 32 -8.80 11.82 -16.10
N TYR A 33 -9.20 12.15 -14.87
CA TYR A 33 -10.15 13.23 -14.63
C TYR A 33 -9.67 14.58 -15.16
N TYR A 34 -8.42 14.95 -14.86
CA TYR A 34 -7.83 16.22 -15.32
C TYR A 34 -7.64 16.24 -16.84
N LEU A 35 -7.31 15.11 -17.47
CA LEU A 35 -7.28 14.95 -18.92
C LEU A 35 -8.65 15.22 -19.54
N VAL A 36 -9.73 14.66 -18.99
CA VAL A 36 -11.10 14.85 -19.48
C VAL A 36 -11.57 16.30 -19.32
N VAL A 37 -11.20 16.96 -18.22
CA VAL A 37 -11.57 18.35 -17.94
C VAL A 37 -10.66 19.36 -18.67
N GLY A 38 -9.59 18.89 -19.33
CA GLY A 38 -8.65 19.74 -20.05
C GLY A 38 -7.81 20.64 -19.14
N LYS A 39 -7.55 20.20 -17.90
CA LYS A 39 -6.76 20.94 -16.91
C LYS A 39 -5.42 20.28 -16.66
N GLU A 40 -4.41 21.07 -16.29
CA GLU A 40 -3.11 20.56 -15.88
C GLU A 40 -3.23 19.79 -14.55
N PHE A 41 -2.66 18.59 -14.53
CA PHE A 41 -2.61 17.77 -13.33
C PHE A 41 -1.33 18.05 -12.54
N HIS A 42 -1.49 18.42 -11.28
CA HIS A 42 -0.38 18.58 -10.34
C HIS A 42 -0.43 17.48 -9.27
N PHE A 43 0.59 16.63 -9.27
CA PHE A 43 0.71 15.57 -8.28
C PHE A 43 1.23 16.12 -6.94
N ASN A 44 0.43 16.00 -5.89
CA ASN A 44 0.87 16.32 -4.53
C ASN A 44 1.58 15.10 -3.90
N MET A 45 2.91 15.17 -3.88
CA MET A 45 3.75 14.12 -3.31
C MET A 45 3.53 13.94 -1.81
N TRP A 46 3.31 15.01 -1.05
CA TRP A 46 3.07 14.94 0.40
C TRP A 46 1.80 14.18 0.75
N SER A 47 0.71 14.47 0.05
CA SER A 47 -0.56 13.76 0.23
C SER A 47 -0.39 12.27 -0.06
N SER A 48 0.37 11.93 -1.10
CA SER A 48 0.63 10.54 -1.48
C SER A 48 1.47 9.78 -0.46
N ILE A 49 2.48 10.43 0.14
CA ILE A 49 3.27 9.86 1.23
C ILE A 49 2.38 9.57 2.44
N ILE A 50 1.49 10.50 2.81
CA ILE A 50 0.57 10.30 3.94
C ILE A 50 -0.35 9.10 3.68
N ILE A 51 -0.94 9.01 2.49
CA ILE A 51 -1.79 7.87 2.10
C ILE A 51 -0.98 6.57 2.14
N PHE A 52 0.25 6.57 1.61
CA PHE A 52 1.15 5.42 1.69
C PHE A 52 1.33 4.95 3.12
N SER A 53 1.73 5.86 4.01
CA SER A 53 2.05 5.54 5.41
C SER A 53 0.84 4.97 6.14
N ILE A 54 -0.36 5.54 5.94
CA ILE A 54 -1.59 5.03 6.56
C ILE A 54 -1.88 3.61 6.09
N VAL A 55 -1.86 3.36 4.78
CA VAL A 55 -2.12 2.03 4.22
C VAL A 55 -1.06 1.02 4.67
N PHE A 56 0.21 1.41 4.60
CA PHE A 56 1.33 0.55 4.98
C PHE A 56 1.25 0.16 6.46
N ILE A 57 1.09 1.13 7.37
CA ILE A 57 1.06 0.87 8.82
C ILE A 57 -0.17 0.03 9.19
N SER A 58 -1.33 0.35 8.63
CA SER A 58 -2.56 -0.40 8.90
C SER A 58 -2.48 -1.84 8.35
N GLY A 59 -2.02 -2.03 7.11
CA GLY A 59 -1.84 -3.34 6.51
C GLY A 59 -0.80 -4.19 7.25
N PHE A 60 0.32 -3.58 7.63
CA PHE A 60 1.38 -4.27 8.36
C PHE A 60 0.90 -4.63 9.77
N SER A 61 0.26 -3.71 10.48
CA SER A 61 -0.31 -3.97 11.80
C SER A 61 -1.37 -5.07 11.76
N TYR A 62 -2.20 -5.12 10.72
CA TYR A 62 -3.17 -6.19 10.51
C TYR A 62 -2.50 -7.55 10.37
N MET A 63 -1.48 -7.66 9.52
CA MET A 63 -0.71 -8.90 9.34
C MET A 63 -0.09 -9.34 10.67
N LEU A 64 0.55 -8.41 11.40
CA LEU A 64 1.15 -8.68 12.71
C LEU A 64 0.14 -9.23 13.73
N LYS A 65 -1.08 -8.67 13.77
CA LYS A 65 -2.15 -9.15 14.66
C LYS A 65 -2.61 -10.56 14.33
N LYS A 66 -2.63 -10.91 13.05
CA LYS A 66 -3.04 -12.25 12.58
C LYS A 66 -1.97 -13.31 12.77
N GLY A 67 -0.70 -12.89 12.81
CA GLY A 67 0.41 -13.81 13.03
C GLY A 67 0.75 -14.66 11.80
N PRO A 68 1.78 -15.51 11.90
CA PRO A 68 2.32 -16.27 10.77
C PRO A 68 1.36 -17.29 10.16
N ASP A 69 0.36 -17.73 10.92
CA ASP A 69 -0.61 -18.74 10.49
C ASP A 69 -1.49 -18.24 9.32
N ILE A 70 -1.62 -16.92 9.12
CA ILE A 70 -2.34 -16.36 7.97
C ILE A 70 -1.70 -16.69 6.60
N LEU A 71 -0.41 -17.02 6.59
CA LEU A 71 0.31 -17.43 5.39
C LEU A 71 0.42 -18.95 5.25
N VAL A 72 -0.05 -19.70 6.24
CA VAL A 72 -0.04 -21.16 6.31
C VAL A 72 -1.50 -21.60 6.27
N ASN A 73 -2.14 -21.47 5.10
CA ASN A 73 -3.29 -22.29 4.80
C ASN A 73 -2.76 -23.60 4.20
N ASP A 74 -3.13 -24.73 4.81
CA ASP A 74 -3.10 -26.06 4.18
C ASP A 74 -3.93 -26.06 2.88
#